data_AF-A0A838DYD3-F1
#
_entry.id   AF-A0A838DYD3-F1
#
_cell.length_a   1.000
_cell.length_b   1.000
_cell.length_c   1.000
_cell.angle_alpha   90.00
_cell.angle_beta   90.00
_cell.angle_gamma   90.00
#
_symmetry.space_group_name_H-M   'P 1'
#
loop_
_entity.id
_entity.type
_entity.pdbx_description
1 polymer ?
#
loop_
_entity_poly.entity_id
_entity_poly.type
_entity_poly.pdbx_seq_one_letter_code
_entity_poly.pdbx_strand_id
1 'polypeptide(L)'
;MKTRVLGYEHAETITEIETWANDLLEKEAPGSPGYIVVSIVQFQIIPGQNGYDAMFLVEVIEHYPEEQVALKEADIVVIEQMTSSLDEIA
;
A
#
# COMPACT_ATOMS: atom_id res chain seq x y z
N MET A 1 3.48 16.50 9.64
CA MET A 1 2.25 15.86 9.14
C MET A 1 1.96 16.38 7.75
N LYS A 2 1.59 15.51 6.82
CA LYS A 2 1.23 15.87 5.43
C LYS A 2 -0.16 15.32 5.13
N THR A 3 -0.84 15.88 4.14
CA THR A 3 -2.11 15.33 3.66
C THR A 3 -1.94 14.65 2.30
N ARG A 4 -2.77 13.63 2.06
CA ARG A 4 -2.84 12.88 0.80
C ARG A 4 -4.30 12.67 0.42
N VAL A 5 -4.56 12.63 -0.87
CA VAL A 5 -5.86 12.25 -1.42
C VAL A 5 -5.78 10.80 -1.87
N LEU A 6 -6.70 9.98 -1.39
CA LEU A 6 -6.85 8.58 -1.77
C LEU A 6 -8.21 8.39 -2.45
N GLY A 7 -8.23 7.54 -3.48
CA GLY A 7 -9.45 7.14 -4.19
C GLY A 7 -9.77 5.67 -3.91
N TYR A 8 -11.06 5.38 -3.75
CA TYR A 8 -11.62 4.04 -3.79
C TYR A 8 -12.68 4.01 -4.89
N GLU A 9 -12.50 3.13 -5.86
CA GLU A 9 -13.36 3.07 -7.04
C GLU A 9 -14.21 1.81 -7.03
N HIS A 10 -15.43 1.90 -7.57
CA HIS A 10 -16.32 0.77 -7.81
C HIS A 10 -16.72 -0.03 -6.56
N ALA A 11 -17.00 0.63 -5.44
CA ALA A 11 -17.60 -0.04 -4.29
C ALA A 11 -19.03 -0.48 -4.58
N GLU A 12 -19.39 -1.71 -4.27
CA GLU A 12 -20.76 -2.20 -4.40
C GLU A 12 -21.66 -1.57 -3.33
N THR A 13 -21.10 -1.29 -2.16
CA THR A 13 -21.85 -0.75 -1.01
C THR A 13 -21.06 0.32 -0.26
N ILE A 14 -21.77 1.17 0.49
CA ILE A 14 -21.13 2.14 1.39
C ILE A 14 -20.35 1.41 2.51
N THR A 15 -20.83 0.26 2.97
CA THR A 15 -20.16 -0.54 4.01
C THR A 15 -18.79 -1.05 3.56
N GLU A 16 -18.62 -1.34 2.28
CA GLU A 16 -17.31 -1.68 1.71
C GLU A 16 -16.34 -0.50 1.80
N ILE A 17 -16.81 0.70 1.46
CA ILE A 17 -16.04 1.95 1.60
C ILE A 17 -15.64 2.19 3.06
N GLU A 18 -16.57 2.01 3.99
CA GLU A 18 -16.30 2.14 5.44
C GLU A 18 -15.28 1.13 5.92
N THR A 19 -15.40 -0.12 5.49
CA THR A 19 -14.47 -1.20 5.85
C THR A 19 -13.07 -0.85 5.35
N TRP A 20 -12.94 -0.47 4.09
CA TRP A 20 -11.67 -0.07 3.51
C TRP A 20 -11.06 1.13 4.22
N ALA A 21 -11.86 2.16 4.52
CA ALA A 21 -11.40 3.37 5.20
C ALA A 21 -10.87 3.07 6.61
N ASN A 22 -11.56 2.22 7.37
CA ASN A 22 -11.09 1.79 8.69
C ASN A 22 -9.79 0.96 8.58
N ASP A 23 -9.70 0.13 7.55
CA ASP A 23 -8.53 -0.69 7.29
C ASP A 23 -7.30 0.11 6.85
N LEU A 24 -7.44 1.38 6.43
CA LEU A 24 -6.30 2.22 6.06
C LEU A 24 -5.51 2.73 7.26
N LEU A 25 -6.14 2.90 8.43
CA LEU A 25 -5.49 3.49 9.59
C LEU A 25 -4.29 2.65 10.02
N GLU A 26 -3.20 3.32 10.35
CA GLU A 26 -1.94 2.70 10.77
C GLU A 26 -1.26 1.84 9.70
N LYS A 27 -1.74 1.87 8.45
CA LYS A 27 -1.14 1.18 7.30
C LYS A 27 -0.51 2.17 6.31
N GLU A 28 0.29 1.62 5.40
CA GLU A 28 0.87 2.42 4.32
C GLU A 28 -0.21 3.01 3.41
N ALA A 29 -0.03 4.29 3.05
CA ALA A 29 -0.90 4.99 2.12
C ALA A 29 -0.76 4.39 0.71
N PRO A 30 -1.86 3.90 0.10
CA PRO A 30 -1.82 3.36 -1.26
C PRO A 30 -1.20 4.35 -2.25
N GLY A 31 -0.24 3.88 -3.06
CA GLY A 31 0.46 4.72 -4.04
C GLY A 31 1.46 5.72 -3.45
N SER A 32 1.70 5.71 -2.13
CA SER A 32 2.71 6.52 -1.45
C SER A 32 3.51 5.69 -0.44
N PRO A 33 4.42 4.80 -0.89
CA PRO A 33 5.26 4.00 0.00
C PRO A 33 6.05 4.87 0.98
N GLY A 34 6.26 4.39 2.21
CA GLY A 34 6.94 5.15 3.26
C GLY A 34 6.10 6.22 3.93
N TYR A 35 4.78 6.26 3.69
CA TYR A 35 3.84 7.11 4.41
C TYR A 35 2.78 6.25 5.09
N ILE A 36 2.57 6.46 6.39
CA ILE A 36 1.51 5.78 7.17
C ILE A 36 0.32 6.71 7.32
N VAL A 37 -0.88 6.20 7.09
CA VAL A 37 -2.14 6.90 7.33
C VAL A 37 -2.42 6.95 8.83
N VAL A 38 -2.63 8.15 9.37
CA VAL A 38 -2.89 8.35 10.81
C VAL A 38 -4.32 8.79 11.10
N SER A 39 -4.96 9.48 10.17
CA SER A 39 -6.34 9.94 10.33
C SER A 39 -7.01 10.17 8.98
N ILE A 40 -8.34 10.08 8.97
CA ILE A 40 -9.19 10.53 7.87
C ILE A 40 -9.74 11.90 8.26
N VAL A 41 -9.40 12.92 7.47
CA VAL A 41 -9.81 14.32 7.73
C VAL A 41 -11.16 14.62 7.10
N GLN A 42 -11.33 14.15 5.85
CA GLN A 42 -12.54 14.38 5.08
C GLN A 42 -12.73 13.24 4.11
N PHE A 43 -13.98 12.94 3.78
CA PHE A 43 -14.32 12.01 2.72
C PHE A 43 -15.50 12.54 1.90
N GLN A 44 -15.59 12.08 0.66
CA GLN A 44 -16.70 12.33 -0.23
C GLN A 44 -17.07 11.02 -0.91
N ILE A 45 -18.36 10.66 -0.85
CA ILE A 45 -18.92 9.51 -1.57
C ILE A 45 -19.62 10.05 -2.82
N ILE A 46 -19.35 9.42 -3.95
CA ILE A 46 -19.87 9.77 -5.26
C ILE A 46 -20.74 8.59 -5.73
N PRO A 47 -22.08 8.71 -5.69
CA PRO A 47 -22.95 7.64 -6.15
C PRO A 47 -22.87 7.53 -7.69
N GLY A 48 -22.67 6.31 -8.17
CA GLY A 48 -22.68 5.94 -9.59
C GLY A 48 -23.89 5.08 -9.96
N GLN A 49 -23.94 4.60 -11.21
CA GLN A 49 -25.05 3.76 -11.68
C GLN A 49 -25.05 2.36 -11.05
N ASN A 50 -23.87 1.82 -10.73
CA ASN A 50 -23.69 0.44 -10.24
C ASN A 50 -22.87 0.37 -8.93
N GLY A 51 -22.95 1.39 -8.09
CA GLY A 51 -22.19 1.43 -6.85
C GLY A 51 -21.75 2.84 -6.48
N TYR A 52 -20.60 2.94 -5.83
CA TYR A 52 -20.07 4.16 -5.25
C TYR A 52 -18.57 4.28 -5.51
N ASP A 53 -18.13 5.48 -5.85
CA ASP A 53 -16.74 5.86 -5.71
C ASP A 53 -16.58 6.70 -4.44
N ALA A 54 -15.38 6.73 -3.88
CA ALA A 54 -15.08 7.54 -2.72
C ALA A 54 -13.70 8.19 -2.82
N MET A 55 -13.63 9.42 -2.34
CA MET A 55 -12.39 10.19 -2.25
C MET A 55 -12.16 10.57 -0.79
N PHE A 56 -10.94 10.36 -0.31
CA PHE A 56 -10.55 10.58 1.08
C PHE A 56 -9.37 11.54 1.14
N LEU A 57 -9.50 12.57 1.98
CA LEU A 57 -8.37 13.37 2.43
C LEU A 57 -7.87 12.76 3.75
N VAL A 58 -6.66 12.20 3.72
CA VAL A 58 -6.05 11.57 4.88
C VAL A 58 -4.83 12.33 5.34
N GLU A 59 -4.58 12.32 6.64
CA GLU A 59 -3.28 12.71 7.19
C GLU A 59 -2.34 11.52 7.16
N VAL A 60 -1.10 11.81 6.79
CA VAL A 60 -0.01 10.84 6.78
C VAL A 60 1.20 11.37 7.53
N ILE A 61 1.95 10.43 8.08
CA ILE A 61 3.31 10.64 8.60
C ILE A 61 4.30 9.87 7.74
N GLU A 62 5.53 10.38 7.64
CA GLU A 62 6.61 9.60 7.02
C GLU A 62 6.98 8.47 7.96
N HIS A 63 6.90 7.25 7.45
CA HIS A 63 7.55 6.11 8.07
C HIS A 63 9.03 6.23 7.74
N TYR A 64 9.79 6.82 8.66
CA TYR A 64 11.22 6.55 8.69
C TYR A 64 11.35 5.14 9.22
N PRO A 65 11.89 4.18 8.46
CA PRO A 65 12.31 2.93 9.07
C PRO A 65 13.40 3.31 10.09
N GLU A 66 13.04 3.40 11.37
CA GLU A 66 14.00 3.34 12.48
C GLU A 66 14.51 1.91 12.57
N GLU A 67 15.21 1.51 11.51
CA GLU A 67 16.10 0.38 11.33
C GLU A 67 16.40 0.39 9.84
N GLN A 68 17.44 1.14 9.45
CA GLN A 68 18.29 0.62 8.39
C GLN A 68 18.69 -0.76 8.88
N VAL A 69 18.03 -1.80 8.36
CA VAL A 69 18.57 -3.14 8.43
C VAL A 69 19.90 -3.03 7.72
N ALA A 70 20.97 -2.85 8.50
CA ALA A 70 22.31 -3.09 8.04
C ALA A 70 22.31 -4.56 7.67
N LEU A 71 22.00 -4.86 6.40
CA LEU A 71 22.21 -6.17 5.81
C LEU A 71 23.68 -6.50 6.11
N LYS A 72 23.90 -7.33 7.13
CA LYS A 72 25.21 -7.93 7.32
C LYS A 72 25.45 -8.75 6.07
N GLU A 73 26.67 -8.72 5.55
CA GLU A 73 27.09 -9.46 4.34
C GLU A 73 26.74 -10.96 4.35
N ALA A 74 26.26 -11.51 5.48
CA ALA A 74 25.82 -12.89 5.65
C ALA A 74 24.41 -13.22 5.11
N ASP A 75 23.53 -12.24 4.85
CA ASP A 75 22.13 -12.51 4.42
C ASP A 75 21.90 -12.42 2.90
N ILE A 76 22.96 -12.26 2.11
CA ILE A 76 22.89 -12.43 0.65
C ILE A 76 23.02 -13.93 0.35
N VAL A 77 21.97 -14.71 0.62
CA VAL A 77 21.81 -16.00 -0.05
C VAL A 77 21.44 -15.68 -1.49
N VAL A 78 22.49 -15.63 -2.31
CA VAL A 78 22.42 -15.54 -3.76
C VAL A 78 21.44 -16.59 -4.25
N ILE A 79 20.36 -16.16 -4.91
CA ILE A 79 19.64 -17.04 -5.83
C ILE A 79 20.61 -17.22 -7.02
N GLU A 80 21.62 -18.08 -6.84
CA GLU A 80 22.44 -18.57 -7.95
C GLU A 80 21.53 -19.47 -8.78
N GLN A 81 20.98 -18.86 -9.82
CA GLN A 81 20.67 -19.44 -11.12
C GLN A 81 20.36 -20.94 -11.15
N MET A 82 19.07 -21.25 -11.29
CA MET A 82 18.56 -22.52 -11.80
C MET A 82 18.91 -22.74 -13.30
N THR A 83 20.20 -22.68 -13.68
CA THR A 83 20.64 -22.95 -15.06
C THR A 83 21.88 -23.85 -15.16
N SER A 84 22.16 -24.70 -14.16
CA SER A 84 23.23 -25.72 -14.28
C SER A 84 22.75 -27.07 -14.83
N SER A 85 21.61 -27.13 -15.53
CA SER A 85 21.07 -28.39 -16.09
C SER A 85 20.84 -28.36 -17.60
N LEU A 86 21.59 -27.55 -18.34
CA LEU A 86 21.58 -27.59 -19.82
C LEU A 86 22.98 -27.40 -20.37
N ASP A 87 23.85 -28.38 -20.17
CA ASP A 87 24.90 -28.73 -21.15
C ASP A 87 25.45 -30.13 -20.84
N GLU A 88 24.57 -31.13 -20.98
CA GLU A 88 24.97 -32.43 -21.52
C GLU A 88 24.43 -32.45 -22.95
N ILE A 89 25.34 -32.51 -23.94
CA ILE A 89 25.27 -33.01 -25.33
C ILE A 89 26.13 -32.10 -26.23
N ALA A 90 27.42 -32.44 -26.33
CA ALA A 90 28.23 -32.37 -27.56
C ALA A 90 29.46 -33.27 -27.42
#